data_AF-A0A7Y2INX2-F1
#
_entry.id   AF-A0A7Y2INX2-F1
#
_cell.length_a   1.000
_cell.length_b   1.000
_cell.length_c   1.000
_cell.angle_alpha   90.00
_cell.angle_beta   90.00
_cell.angle_gamma   90.00
#
_symmetry.space_group_name_H-M   'P 1'
#
loop_
_entity.id
_entity.type
_entity.pdbx_description
1 polymer ?
#
loop_
_entity_poly.entity_id
_entity_poly.type
_entity_poly.pdbx_seq_one_letter_code
_entity_poly.pdbx_strand_id
1 'polypeptide(L)' 'MRTTTVRLDDEDEALLDILAPEYGGRSSAIRQALRSLAADRKRQNALSAFLAEWDAEEGPIEEEDVAAMAERYGL' A
#
# COMPACT_ATOMS: atom_id res chain seq x y z
N MET A 1 -5.55 -7.12 -26.82
CA MET A 1 -4.39 -6.93 -25.91
C MET A 1 -3.82 -5.55 -26.20
N ARG A 2 -3.63 -4.69 -25.20
CA ARG A 2 -2.99 -3.37 -25.38
C ARG A 2 -1.56 -3.43 -24.86
N THR A 3 -0.64 -2.81 -25.56
CA THR A 3 0.77 -2.75 -25.20
C THR A 3 1.06 -1.42 -24.51
N THR A 4 1.76 -1.47 -23.38
CA THR A 4 2.30 -0.29 -22.70
C THR A 4 3.81 -0.41 -22.70
N THR A 5 4.51 0.63 -23.17
CA THR A 5 5.97 0.71 -23.12
C THR A 5 6.36 1.55 -21.91
N VAL A 6 7.29 1.03 -21.11
CA VAL A 6 7.83 1.71 -19.92
C VAL A 6 9.32 1.92 -20.16
N ARG A 7 9.84 3.09 -19.79
CA ARG A 7 11.27 3.38 -19.77
C ARG A 7 11.78 3.04 -18.38
N LEU A 8 12.80 2.19 -18.31
CA LEU A 8 13.49 1.81 -17.09
C LEU A 8 14.91 2.35 -17.19
N ASP A 9 15.50 2.70 -16.05
CA ASP A 9 16.94 2.87 -15.96
C ASP A 9 17.62 1.50 -15.76
N ASP A 10 18.95 1.51 -15.71
CA ASP A 10 19.76 0.29 -15.62
C ASP A 10 19.49 -0.50 -14.32
N GLU A 11 19.14 0.21 -13.23
CA GLU A 11 18.84 -0.42 -11.93
C GLU A 11 17.47 -1.10 -11.96
N ASP A 12 16.45 -0.42 -12.45
CA ASP A 12 15.11 -0.96 -12.62
C ASP A 12 15.08 -2.12 -13.62
N GLU A 13 15.88 -2.08 -14.68
CA GLU A 13 16.01 -3.18 -15.63
C GLU A 13 16.65 -4.41 -14.97
N ALA A 14 17.69 -4.22 -14.16
CA ALA A 14 18.32 -5.31 -13.40
C ALA A 14 17.35 -5.93 -12.38
N LEU A 15 16.56 -5.12 -11.67
CA LEU A 15 15.53 -5.59 -10.76
C LEU A 15 14.45 -6.39 -11.49
N LEU A 16 14.00 -5.90 -12.65
CA LEU A 16 13.03 -6.62 -13.46
C LEU A 16 13.57 -7.97 -13.94
N ASP A 17 14.85 -8.07 -14.25
CA ASP A 17 15.50 -9.31 -14.66
C ASP A 17 15.62 -10.33 -13.54
N ILE A 18 15.84 -9.88 -12.31
CA ILE A 18 15.81 -10.72 -11.12
C ILE A 18 14.40 -11.28 -10.88
N LEU A 19 13.36 -10.45 -11.04
CA LEU A 19 11.97 -10.82 -10.74
C LEU A 19 11.30 -11.63 -11.85
N ALA A 20 11.67 -11.39 -13.13
CA ALA A 20 11.01 -11.99 -14.27
C ALA A 20 10.88 -13.53 -14.22
N PRO A 21 11.90 -14.32 -13.80
CA PRO A 21 11.79 -15.77 -13.73
C PRO A 21 10.67 -16.25 -12.80
N GLU A 22 10.47 -15.59 -11.66
CA GLU A 22 9.47 -15.97 -10.66
C GLU A 22 8.04 -15.74 -11.16
N TYR A 23 7.83 -14.69 -11.97
CA TYR A 23 6.51 -14.31 -12.45
C TYR A 23 6.19 -14.80 -13.87
N GLY A 24 7.03 -15.63 -14.49
CA GLY A 24 6.81 -16.14 -15.85
C GLY A 24 7.09 -15.10 -16.94
N GLY A 25 8.12 -14.28 -16.73
CA GLY A 25 8.66 -13.30 -17.67
C GLY A 25 8.40 -11.84 -17.27
N ARG A 26 9.16 -10.92 -17.91
CA ARG A 26 9.13 -9.47 -17.64
C ARG A 26 7.72 -8.87 -17.67
N SER A 27 6.96 -9.14 -18.74
CA SER A 27 5.59 -8.63 -18.89
C SER A 27 4.65 -9.11 -17.80
N SER A 28 4.85 -10.33 -17.27
CA SER A 28 4.04 -10.89 -16.22
C SER A 28 4.41 -10.29 -14.86
N ALA A 29 5.70 -10.09 -14.59
CA ALA A 29 6.20 -9.38 -13.41
C ALA A 29 5.64 -7.95 -13.34
N ILE A 30 5.71 -7.18 -14.43
CA ILE A 30 5.17 -5.81 -14.49
C ILE A 30 3.66 -5.79 -14.22
N ARG A 31 2.90 -6.72 -14.81
CA ARG A 31 1.45 -6.81 -14.54
C ARG A 31 1.16 -7.14 -13.08
N GLN A 32 1.96 -7.99 -12.45
CA GLN A 32 1.80 -8.32 -11.04
C GLN A 32 2.13 -7.14 -10.13
N ALA A 33 3.21 -6.41 -10.44
CA ALA A 33 3.57 -5.18 -9.74
C ALA A 33 2.44 -4.14 -9.82
N LEU A 34 1.87 -3.91 -11.01
CA LEU A 34 0.74 -2.99 -11.21
C LEU A 34 -0.49 -3.37 -10.38
N ARG A 35 -0.83 -4.66 -10.31
CA ARG A 35 -1.95 -5.13 -9.47
C ARG A 35 -1.70 -4.92 -8.00
N SER A 36 -0.47 -5.18 -7.55
CA SER A 36 -0.07 -5.02 -6.16
C SER A 36 -0.12 -3.55 -5.75
N LEU A 37 0.46 -2.65 -6.55
CA LEU A 37 0.40 -1.21 -6.33
C LEU A 37 -1.04 -0.69 -6.29
N ALA A 38 -1.90 -1.15 -7.21
CA ALA A 38 -3.31 -0.77 -7.22
C ALA A 38 -4.06 -1.27 -5.97
N ALA A 39 -3.77 -2.50 -5.51
CA ALA A 39 -4.36 -3.04 -4.30
C ALA A 39 -3.91 -2.24 -3.06
N ASP A 40 -2.64 -1.89 -2.99
CA ASP A 40 -2.06 -1.11 -1.88
C ASP A 40 -2.68 0.28 -1.81
N ARG A 41 -2.79 0.96 -2.95
CA ARG A 41 -3.45 2.26 -3.03
C ARG A 41 -4.92 2.20 -2.60
N LYS A 42 -5.64 1.14 -3.01
CA LYS A 42 -7.03 0.93 -2.58
C LYS A 42 -7.13 0.73 -1.08
N ARG A 43 -6.23 -0.05 -0.47
CA ARG A 43 -6.22 -0.26 0.99
C ARG A 43 -5.93 1.02 1.75
N GLN A 44 -4.95 1.81 1.30
CA GLN A 44 -4.65 3.12 1.90
C GLN A 44 -5.84 4.07 1.83
N ASN A 45 -6.52 4.14 0.68
CA ASN A 45 -7.70 4.97 0.52
C ASN A 45 -8.86 4.50 1.41
N ALA A 46 -9.08 3.19 1.49
CA ALA A 46 -10.12 2.62 2.36
C ALA A 46 -9.83 2.91 3.84
N LEU A 47 -8.59 2.74 4.29
CA LEU A 47 -8.18 3.08 5.65
C LEU A 47 -8.37 4.57 5.94
N SER A 48 -7.95 5.44 5.02
CA SER A 48 -8.10 6.89 5.19
C SER A 48 -9.57 7.29 5.26
N ALA A 49 -10.42 6.70 4.43
CA ALA A 49 -11.86 6.93 4.45
C ALA A 49 -12.50 6.45 5.75
N PHE A 50 -12.13 5.25 6.21
CA PHE A 50 -12.59 4.69 7.48
C PHE A 50 -12.20 5.59 8.67
N LEU A 51 -10.96 6.05 8.73
CA LEU A 51 -10.50 6.94 9.80
C LEU A 51 -11.23 8.29 9.77
N ALA A 52 -11.49 8.84 8.59
CA ALA A 52 -12.23 10.09 8.45
C ALA A 52 -13.72 9.94 8.82
N GLU A 53 -14.33 8.80 8.52
CA GLU A 53 -15.70 8.46 8.95
C GLU A 53 -15.76 8.34 10.47
N TRP A 54 -14.81 7.61 11.06
CA TRP A 54 -14.73 7.43 12.51
C TRP A 54 -14.53 8.77 13.25
N ASP A 55 -13.60 9.60 12.80
CA ASP A 55 -13.36 10.94 13.37
C ASP A 55 -14.60 11.85 13.27
N ALA A 56 -15.41 11.69 12.23
CA ALA A 56 -16.67 12.44 12.08
C ALA A 56 -17.79 11.96 13.01
N GLU A 57 -17.83 10.66 13.33
CA GLU A 57 -18.86 10.05 14.19
C GLU A 57 -18.56 10.19 15.68
N GLU A 58 -17.33 9.88 16.09
CA GLU A 58 -16.92 9.82 17.49
C GLU A 58 -16.17 11.09 17.93
N GLY A 59 -15.65 11.88 16.99
CA GLY A 59 -14.76 13.00 17.28
C GLY A 59 -13.30 12.58 17.46
N PRO A 60 -12.39 13.55 17.64
CA PRO A 60 -10.98 13.27 17.88
C PRO A 60 -10.79 12.51 19.20
N ILE A 61 -9.78 11.64 19.25
CA ILE A 61 -9.40 10.97 20.49
C ILE A 61 -8.71 12.00 21.41
N GLU A 62 -9.27 12.19 22.60
CA GLU A 62 -8.75 13.14 23.58
C GLU A 62 -7.53 12.57 24.31
N GLU A 63 -6.64 13.44 24.78
CA GLU A 63 -5.41 13.03 25.49
C GLU A 63 -5.72 12.22 26.77
N GLU A 64 -6.86 12.48 27.40
CA GLU A 64 -7.32 11.74 28.58
C GLU A 64 -7.67 10.28 28.26
N ASP A 65 -8.27 10.02 27.10
CA ASP A 65 -8.59 8.66 26.65
C ASP A 65 -7.31 7.88 26.30
N VAL A 66 -6.33 8.57 25.70
CA VAL A 66 -5.01 7.98 25.41
C VAL A 66 -4.29 7.62 26.72
N ALA A 67 -4.30 8.51 27.72
CA ALA A 67 -3.69 8.28 29.02
C ALA A 67 -4.35 7.11 29.77
N ALA A 68 -5.68 7.02 29.76
CA ALA A 68 -6.42 5.92 30.36
C ALA A 68 -6.09 4.57 29.69
N MET A 69 -5.92 4.55 28.36
CA MET A 69 -5.49 3.33 27.66
C MET A 69 -4.03 2.96 27.92
N ALA A 70 -3.13 3.93 28.02
CA ALA A 70 -1.74 3.67 28.37
C ALA A 70 -1.61 3.03 29.76
N GLU A 71 -2.34 3.57 30.76
CA GLU A 71 -2.41 3.01 32.10
C GLU A 71 -2.96 1.57 32.08
N ARG A 72 -4.02 1.32 31.31
CA ARG A 72 -4.64 -0.01 31.19
C ARG A 72 -3.71 -1.07 30.61
N TYR A 73 -2.83 -0.72 29.68
CA TYR A 73 -1.93 -1.66 29.00
C TYR A 73 -0.49 -1.61 29.51
N GLY A 74 -0.18 -0.75 30.50
CA GLY A 74 1.16 -0.60 31.08
C GLY A 74 2.19 -0.03 30.11
N LEU A 75 1.76 0.88 29.23
CA LEU A 75 2.60 1.59 28.25
C LEU A 75 3.14 2.91 28.80
#